data_AF-A0AAV4GNX6-F1
#
_entry.id   AF-A0AAV4GNX6-F1
#
_cell.length_a   1.000
_cell.length_b   1.000
_cell.length_c   1.000
_cell.angle_alpha   90.00
_cell.angle_beta   90.00
_cell.angle_gamma   90.00
#
_symmetry.space_group_name_H-M   'P 1'
#
loop_
_entity.id
_entity.type
_entity.pdbx_description
1 polymer ?
#
loop_
_entity_poly.entity_id
_entity_poly.type
_entity_poly.pdbx_seq_one_letter_code
_entity_poly.pdbx_strand_id
1 'polypeptide(L)'
;MILGNRRIKQKDIAKELEISRERVQHTITDILGYRKVSARWVPRMMTDEIKMQGNTICAELLKHYEEEGEEFIQLIVTGDESWEHHYDHENKRQSMKYRYKSSPSTRKFKVFASPEK
;
A
#
# COMPACT_ATOMS: atom_id res chain seq x y z
N MET A 1 6.84 -16.43 -18.89
CA MET A 1 5.49 -15.94 -18.54
C MET A 1 5.49 -14.85 -17.45
N ILE A 2 5.83 -15.16 -16.19
CA ILE A 2 5.79 -14.16 -15.09
C ILE A 2 6.81 -13.03 -15.26
N LEU A 3 8.02 -13.34 -15.76
CA LEU A 3 9.03 -12.32 -16.03
C LEU A 3 8.59 -11.30 -17.08
N GLY A 4 7.87 -11.75 -18.12
CA GLY A 4 7.31 -10.89 -19.17
C GLY A 4 6.05 -10.13 -18.73
N ASN A 5 5.22 -10.73 -17.86
CA ASN A 5 4.06 -10.06 -17.27
C ASN A 5 3.90 -10.40 -15.78
N ARG A 6 4.39 -9.51 -14.91
CA ARG A 6 4.31 -9.70 -13.46
C ARG A 6 2.88 -9.65 -12.91
N ARG A 7 1.88 -9.19 -13.67
CA ARG A 7 0.47 -9.10 -13.25
C ARG A 7 -0.40 -10.28 -13.69
N ILE A 8 0.15 -11.20 -14.50
CA ILE A 8 -0.57 -12.36 -15.06
C ILE A 8 -1.42 -13.10 -14.00
N LYS A 9 -2.63 -13.55 -14.37
CA LYS A 9 -3.50 -14.28 -13.44
C LYS A 9 -3.13 -15.76 -13.49
N GLN A 10 -3.24 -16.45 -12.34
CA GLN A 10 -2.97 -17.89 -12.28
C GLN A 10 -3.86 -18.68 -13.26
N LYS A 11 -5.11 -18.24 -13.45
CA LYS A 11 -6.03 -18.86 -14.42
C LYS A 11 -5.52 -18.79 -15.86
N ASP A 12 -4.82 -17.71 -16.23
CA ASP A 12 -4.31 -17.52 -17.59
C ASP A 12 -3.08 -18.43 -17.79
N ILE A 13 -2.23 -18.56 -16.76
CA ILE A 13 -1.12 -19.53 -16.75
C ILE A 13 -1.64 -20.97 -16.82
N ALA A 14 -2.65 -21.30 -16.02
CA ALA A 14 -3.26 -22.63 -15.97
C ALA A 14 -3.84 -23.03 -17.33
N LYS A 15 -4.51 -22.09 -18.01
CA LYS A 15 -5.06 -22.30 -19.35
C LYS A 15 -3.97 -22.51 -20.39
N GLU A 16 -2.93 -21.68 -20.39
CA GLU A 16 -1.84 -21.77 -21.36
C GLU A 16 -1.01 -23.06 -21.21
N LEU A 17 -0.79 -23.49 -19.97
CA LEU A 17 0.01 -24.67 -19.65
C LEU A 17 -0.83 -25.95 -19.49
N GLU A 18 -2.15 -25.86 -19.67
CA GLU A 18 -3.11 -26.97 -19.51
C GLU A 18 -2.96 -27.74 -18.18
N ILE A 19 -2.67 -27.03 -17.09
CA ILE A 19 -2.50 -27.60 -15.74
C ILE A 19 -3.48 -26.99 -14.76
N SER A 20 -3.75 -27.73 -13.67
CA SER A 20 -4.56 -27.23 -12.56
C SER A 20 -4.02 -25.93 -11.96
N ARG A 21 -4.93 -25.08 -11.47
CA ARG A 21 -4.58 -23.81 -10.83
C ARG A 21 -3.76 -24.04 -9.55
N GLU A 22 -4.03 -25.13 -8.85
CA GLU A 22 -3.34 -25.58 -7.65
C GLU A 22 -1.87 -25.88 -7.96
N ARG A 23 -1.61 -26.61 -9.06
CA ARG A 23 -0.24 -26.88 -9.53
C ARG A 23 0.47 -25.59 -9.90
N VAL A 24 -0.21 -24.66 -10.59
CA VAL A 24 0.35 -23.33 -10.89
C VAL A 24 0.73 -22.59 -9.61
N GLN A 25 -0.15 -22.58 -8.61
CA GLN A 25 0.13 -21.92 -7.33
C GLN A 25 1.36 -22.54 -6.66
N HIS A 26 1.41 -23.87 -6.51
CA HIS A 26 2.53 -24.59 -5.90
C HIS A 26 3.85 -24.30 -6.61
N THR A 27 3.89 -24.38 -7.94
CA THR A 27 5.09 -24.08 -8.72
C THR A 27 5.55 -22.64 -8.51
N ILE A 28 4.62 -21.67 -8.50
CA ILE A 28 4.95 -20.26 -8.30
C ILE A 28 5.49 -20.00 -6.89
N THR A 29 4.81 -20.49 -5.85
CA THR A 29 5.12 -20.15 -4.46
C THR A 29 6.25 -20.96 -3.87
N ASP A 30 6.28 -22.25 -4.17
CA ASP A 30 7.11 -23.23 -3.45
C ASP A 30 8.35 -23.59 -4.25
N ILE A 31 8.22 -23.78 -5.57
CA ILE A 31 9.36 -24.09 -6.45
C ILE A 31 10.10 -22.81 -6.85
N LEU A 32 9.39 -21.81 -7.38
CA LEU A 32 9.98 -20.59 -7.93
C LEU A 32 10.15 -19.47 -6.89
N GLY A 33 9.57 -19.62 -5.69
CA GLY A 33 9.74 -18.67 -4.59
C GLY A 33 9.11 -17.29 -4.82
N TYR A 34 8.08 -17.19 -5.66
CA TYR A 34 7.33 -15.96 -5.89
C TYR A 34 6.16 -15.80 -4.93
N ARG A 35 5.76 -14.54 -4.70
CA ARG A 35 4.49 -14.17 -4.07
C ARG A 35 3.82 -13.07 -4.88
N LYS A 36 2.50 -13.09 -4.93
CA LYS A 36 1.72 -12.00 -5.56
C LYS A 36 1.41 -10.96 -4.49
N VAL A 37 1.89 -9.73 -4.67
CA VAL A 37 1.74 -8.66 -3.67
C VAL A 37 1.36 -7.34 -4.34
N SER A 38 0.54 -6.54 -3.67
CA SER A 38 0.35 -5.12 -3.99
C SER A 38 1.38 -4.29 -3.24
N ALA A 39 1.84 -3.19 -3.84
CA ALA A 39 2.61 -2.20 -3.09
C ALA A 39 1.75 -1.57 -1.97
N ARG A 40 2.39 -1.16 -0.88
CA ARG A 40 1.73 -0.38 0.17
C ARG A 40 1.62 1.07 -0.32
N TRP A 41 0.40 1.60 -0.32
CA TRP A 41 0.15 3.02 -0.56
C TRP A 41 0.60 3.81 0.67
N VAL A 42 1.42 4.83 0.44
CA VAL A 42 1.86 5.78 1.46
C VAL A 42 1.46 7.17 0.96
N PRO A 43 0.74 7.99 1.75
CA PRO A 43 0.21 9.28 1.28
C PRO A 43 1.27 10.20 0.69
N ARG A 44 2.44 10.29 1.34
CA ARG A 44 3.54 11.14 0.92
C ARG A 44 4.88 10.50 1.28
N MET A 45 5.92 10.78 0.50
CA MET A 45 7.28 10.48 0.92
C MET A 45 7.68 11.49 2.01
N MET A 46 7.89 11.02 3.23
CA MET A 46 8.32 11.87 4.34
C MET A 46 9.82 12.14 4.22
N THR A 47 10.20 13.41 4.14
CA THR A 47 11.61 13.84 4.30
C THR A 47 12.01 13.71 5.76
N ASP A 48 13.30 13.75 6.04
CA ASP A 48 13.78 13.59 7.42
C ASP A 48 13.35 14.76 8.31
N GLU A 49 13.23 15.97 7.74
CA GLU A 49 12.71 17.15 8.44
C GLU A 49 11.25 16.97 8.85
N ILE A 50 10.39 16.48 7.94
CA ILE A 50 8.97 16.22 8.23
C ILE A 50 8.82 15.18 9.35
N LYS A 51 9.68 14.15 9.36
CA LYS A 51 9.68 13.13 10.43
C LYS A 51 10.09 13.73 11.76
N MET A 52 11.14 14.56 11.76
CA MET A 52 11.62 15.21 12.98
C MET A 52 10.56 16.14 13.56
N GLN A 53 9.95 16.99 12.72
CA GLN A 53 8.84 17.84 13.13
C GLN A 53 7.64 17.03 13.65
N GLY A 54 7.28 15.95 12.95
CA GLY A 54 6.21 15.05 13.39
C GLY A 54 6.48 14.43 14.75
N ASN A 55 7.71 13.99 15.01
CA ASN A 55 8.09 13.45 16.32
C ASN A 55 8.00 14.52 17.43
N THR A 56 8.45 15.75 17.17
CA THR A 56 8.36 16.84 18.14
C THR A 56 6.90 17.14 18.50
N ILE A 57 6.03 17.32 17.49
CA ILE A 57 4.61 17.59 17.71
C ILE A 57 3.93 16.44 18.46
N CYS A 58 4.21 15.19 18.09
CA CYS A 58 3.66 14.03 18.79
C CYS A 58 4.09 13.97 20.25
N ALA A 59 5.35 14.32 20.56
CA ALA A 59 5.84 14.35 21.94
C ALA A 59 5.14 15.44 22.77
N GLU A 60 4.92 16.62 22.19
CA GLU A 60 4.17 17.71 22.83
C GLU A 60 2.71 17.32 23.08
N LEU A 61 2.02 16.78 22.07
CA LEU A 61 0.63 16.33 22.21
C LEU A 61 0.48 15.20 23.24
N LEU A 62 1.46 14.28 23.30
CA LEU A 62 1.48 13.22 24.31
C LEU A 62 1.60 13.81 25.72
N LYS A 63 2.49 14.79 25.91
CA LYS A 63 2.66 15.47 27.19
C LYS A 63 1.36 16.16 27.64
N HIS A 64 0.66 16.85 26.72
CA HIS A 64 -0.65 17.45 27.02
C HIS A 64 -1.67 16.38 27.47
N TYR A 65 -1.72 15.25 26.79
CA TYR A 65 -2.59 14.15 27.20
C TYR A 65 -2.20 13.55 28.57
N GLU A 66 -0.90 13.46 28.89
CA GLU A 66 -0.45 12.98 30.19
C GLU A 66 -0.83 13.94 31.34
N GLU A 67 -0.88 15.24 31.07
CA GLU A 67 -1.24 16.28 32.06
C GLU A 67 -2.75 16.45 32.23
N GLU A 68 -3.51 16.45 31.13
CA GLU A 68 -4.94 16.81 31.08
C GLU A 68 -5.87 15.60 30.89
N GLY A 69 -5.34 14.44 30.50
CA GLY A 69 -6.09 13.20 30.32
C GLY A 69 -7.15 13.27 29.23
N GLU A 70 -8.31 12.66 29.49
CA GLU A 70 -9.42 12.58 28.53
C GLU A 70 -10.09 13.93 28.25
N GLU A 71 -9.98 14.93 29.14
CA GLU A 71 -10.54 16.27 28.91
C GLU A 71 -9.91 16.93 27.69
N PHE A 72 -8.60 16.78 27.51
CA PHE A 72 -7.88 17.27 26.32
C PHE A 72 -8.47 16.71 25.03
N ILE A 73 -8.74 15.40 24.98
CA ILE A 73 -9.30 14.75 23.78
C ILE A 73 -10.72 15.24 23.51
N GLN A 74 -11.55 15.43 24.54
CA GLN A 74 -12.93 15.89 24.41
C GLN A 74 -13.04 17.31 23.83
N LEU A 75 -11.99 18.12 23.96
CA LEU A 75 -11.93 19.48 23.40
C LEU A 75 -11.49 19.50 21.93
N ILE A 76 -10.97 18.40 21.40
CA ILE A 76 -10.50 18.33 20.01
C ILE A 76 -11.70 18.18 19.07
N VAL A 77 -11.95 19.23 18.28
CA VAL A 77 -12.83 19.17 17.11
C VAL A 77 -11.97 19.06 15.87
N THR A 78 -12.15 18.01 15.08
CA THR A 78 -11.41 17.77 13.83
C THR A 78 -12.36 17.56 12.66
N GLY A 79 -11.88 17.88 11.45
CA GLY A 79 -12.58 17.67 10.19
C GLY A 79 -11.56 17.58 9.06
N ASP A 80 -11.85 16.74 8.07
CA ASP A 80 -11.06 16.62 6.83
C ASP A 80 -12.01 16.41 5.66
N GLU A 81 -11.61 16.85 4.47
CA GLU A 81 -12.40 16.70 3.25
C GLU A 81 -11.98 15.43 2.50
N SER A 82 -12.95 14.60 2.15
CA SER A 82 -12.73 13.42 1.32
C SER A 82 -13.39 13.58 -0.04
N TRP A 83 -12.62 13.37 -1.11
CA TRP A 83 -13.15 13.35 -2.47
C TRP A 83 -13.98 12.08 -2.71
N GLU A 84 -15.23 12.24 -3.13
CA GLU A 84 -16.03 11.15 -3.68
C GLU A 84 -15.79 11.07 -5.20
N HIS A 85 -15.27 9.94 -5.67
CA HIS A 85 -14.97 9.73 -7.08
C HIS A 85 -16.06 8.88 -7.75
N HIS A 86 -16.57 9.31 -8.91
CA HIS A 86 -17.53 8.56 -9.73
C HIS A 86 -16.90 7.47 -10.63
N TYR A 87 -15.59 7.24 -10.56
CA TYR A 87 -14.87 6.31 -11.43
C TYR A 87 -14.30 5.11 -10.65
N ASP A 88 -14.45 3.90 -11.22
CA ASP A 88 -13.84 2.67 -10.71
C ASP A 88 -12.33 2.63 -11.01
N HIS A 89 -11.52 3.08 -10.07
CA HIS A 89 -10.06 2.97 -10.15
C HIS A 89 -9.60 1.49 -10.13
N GLU A 90 -8.43 1.19 -10.74
CA GLU A 90 -7.78 -0.12 -10.62
C GLU A 90 -7.66 -0.49 -9.14
N ASN A 91 -8.40 -1.51 -8.72
CA ASN A 91 -8.42 -1.88 -7.30
C ASN A 91 -7.09 -2.54 -6.89
N LYS A 92 -6.83 -2.56 -5.59
CA LYS A 92 -5.56 -3.07 -5.03
C LYS A 92 -5.25 -4.50 -5.51
N ARG A 93 -6.28 -5.35 -5.68
CA ARG A 93 -6.17 -6.74 -6.16
C ARG A 93 -5.73 -6.82 -7.62
N GLN A 94 -6.26 -5.95 -8.49
CA GLN A 94 -5.85 -5.85 -9.90
C GLN A 94 -4.40 -5.35 -10.03
N SER A 95 -3.96 -4.47 -9.12
CA SER A 95 -2.61 -3.92 -9.13
C SER A 95 -1.49 -4.89 -8.70
N MET A 96 -1.83 -6.07 -8.15
CA MET A 96 -0.86 -6.99 -7.55
C MET A 96 0.11 -7.57 -8.58
N LYS A 97 1.39 -7.60 -8.24
CA LYS A 97 2.47 -8.13 -9.07
C LYS A 97 3.17 -9.29 -8.38
N TYR A 98 3.64 -10.27 -9.15
CA TYR A 98 4.56 -11.30 -8.68
C TYR A 98 5.93 -10.70 -8.37
N ARG A 99 6.49 -11.08 -7.23
CA ARG A 99 7.81 -10.69 -6.76
C ARG A 99 8.46 -11.85 -6.02
N TYR A 100 9.78 -11.93 -6.03
CA TYR A 100 10.50 -12.89 -5.19
C TYR A 100 10.24 -12.60 -3.71
N LYS A 101 10.19 -13.67 -2.90
CA LYS A 101 10.01 -13.56 -1.44
C LYS A 101 11.08 -12.68 -0.79
N SER A 102 12.33 -12.77 -1.25
CA SER A 102 13.48 -11.98 -0.78
C SER A 102 13.47 -10.51 -1.22
N SER A 103 12.60 -10.12 -2.15
CA SER A 103 12.60 -8.74 -2.65
C SER A 103 12.04 -7.75 -1.61
N PRO A 104 12.67 -6.56 -1.44
CA PRO A 104 12.24 -5.55 -0.49
C PRO A 104 10.84 -5.02 -0.82
N SER A 105 10.03 -4.66 0.17
CA SER A 105 8.69 -4.12 -0.10
C SER A 105 8.76 -2.83 -0.92
N THR A 106 7.95 -2.74 -1.98
CA THR A 106 7.85 -1.51 -2.77
C THR A 106 6.78 -0.63 -2.14
N ARG A 107 7.16 0.59 -1.76
CA ARG A 107 6.23 1.66 -1.41
C ARG A 107 5.81 2.37 -2.68
N LYS A 108 4.51 2.63 -2.80
CA LYS A 108 3.99 3.56 -3.81
C LYS A 108 3.53 4.80 -3.08
N PHE A 109 4.06 5.94 -3.48
CA PHE A 109 3.59 7.23 -2.99
C PHE A 109 2.44 7.70 -3.88
N LYS A 110 1.42 8.32 -3.28
CA LYS A 110 0.44 9.05 -4.08
C LYS A 110 1.16 10.24 -4.72
N VAL A 111 1.03 10.38 -6.03
CA VAL A 111 1.39 11.60 -6.75
C VAL A 111 0.06 12.25 -7.06
N PHE A 112 -0.23 13.37 -6.42
CA PHE A 112 -1.34 14.21 -6.82
C PHE A 112 -0.86 15.00 -8.02
N ALA A 113 -1.59 14.95 -9.14
CA ALA A 113 -1.37 15.93 -10.20
C ALA A 113 -1.73 17.30 -9.63
N SER A 114 -0.82 18.28 -9.74
CA SER A 114 -1.20 19.67 -9.51
C SER A 114 -2.28 20.04 -10.53
N PRO A 115 -3.35 20.74 -10.13
CA PRO A 115 -4.24 21.36 -11.10
C PRO A 115 -3.41 22.24 -12.04
N GLU A 116 -3.67 22.15 -13.35
CA GLU A 116 -3.19 23.17 -14.28
C GLU A 116 -3.81 24.52 -13.85
N LYS A 117 -2.97 25.56 -13.83
CA LYS A 117 -3.38 26.92 -13.45
C LYS A 117 -4.21 27.58 -14.54
#